data_AF-A0A7W8YQB0-F1
#
_entry.id   AF-A0A7W8YQB0-F1
#
_cell.length_a   1.000
_cell.length_b   1.000
_cell.length_c   1.000
_cell.angle_alpha   90.00
_cell.angle_beta   90.00
_cell.angle_gamma   90.00
#
_symmetry.space_group_name_H-M   'P 1'
#
loop_
_entity.id
_entity.type
_entity.pdbx_description
1 polymer ?
#
loop_
_entity_poly.entity_id
_entity_poly.type
_entity_poly.pdbx_seq_one_letter_code
_entity_poly.pdbx_strand_id
1 'polypeptide(L)'
;MDSKGRARLAYTDDFRVACTINNLKQEDVLQYFINRVSFYAFNGGEMEAVSLWATSIVIDCKKEVNAEVKAVTDRKVKRISLKYILMLSELNDNPYLSTVDKMKESYILMREWEIDMSPLVDYPQHFLLDEERSLTLTFDFNLLCRMNGIEAVQVLQYFMNNISMASERAINLIEFVETNSCMSLFGMMRLSLGDKKNRIPIHQEIHKWYGEKLLLLDDRLKREENLDKRIAVYRAFYKEWYNSLRKNIN
;
A
#
# COMPACT_ATOMS: atom_id res chain seq x y z
N MET A 1 -3.07 -8.75 33.58
CA MET A 1 -4.35 -8.58 32.85
C MET A 1 -4.39 -7.15 32.37
N ASP A 2 -4.25 -6.94 31.07
CA ASP A 2 -4.61 -5.69 30.42
C ASP A 2 -4.97 -6.04 28.97
N SER A 3 -6.25 -6.34 28.76
CA SER A 3 -6.84 -6.58 27.45
C SER A 3 -6.99 -5.24 26.73
N LYS A 4 -5.87 -4.64 26.31
CA LYS A 4 -5.91 -3.57 25.31
C LYS A 4 -6.38 -4.21 24.01
N GLY A 5 -7.59 -3.84 23.58
CA GLY A 5 -8.19 -4.35 22.35
C GLY A 5 -7.18 -4.26 21.22
N ARG A 6 -6.75 -5.42 20.70
CA ARG A 6 -5.84 -5.49 19.56
C ARG A 6 -6.53 -4.78 18.40
N ALA A 7 -5.98 -3.68 17.93
CA ALA A 7 -6.53 -2.95 16.80
C ALA A 7 -6.55 -3.88 15.59
N ARG A 8 -7.75 -4.28 15.15
CA ARG A 8 -7.94 -5.27 14.09
C ARG A 8 -8.25 -4.57 12.79
N LEU A 9 -7.59 -4.98 11.72
CA LEU A 9 -7.85 -4.50 10.37
C LEU A 9 -9.26 -4.94 9.92
N ALA A 10 -10.05 -3.97 9.45
CA ALA A 10 -11.37 -4.18 8.89
C ALA A 10 -11.26 -4.23 7.35
N TYR A 11 -11.03 -5.43 6.82
CA TYR A 11 -10.93 -5.65 5.38
C TYR A 11 -12.24 -5.25 4.67
N THR A 12 -12.17 -4.27 3.79
CA THR A 12 -13.31 -3.84 2.96
C THR A 12 -13.64 -4.91 1.93
N ASP A 13 -14.91 -4.98 1.52
CA ASP A 13 -15.33 -5.90 0.47
C ASP A 13 -14.62 -5.59 -0.86
N ASP A 14 -14.46 -4.30 -1.21
CA ASP A 14 -13.77 -3.87 -2.43
C ASP A 14 -12.31 -4.34 -2.45
N PHE A 15 -11.58 -4.23 -1.33
CA PHE A 15 -10.21 -4.74 -1.23
C PHE A 15 -10.14 -6.27 -1.34
N ARG A 16 -11.02 -7.00 -0.64
CA ARG A 16 -11.08 -8.47 -0.73
C ARG A 16 -11.34 -8.94 -2.16
N VAL A 17 -12.31 -8.32 -2.83
CA VAL A 17 -12.67 -8.60 -4.22
C VAL A 17 -11.49 -8.33 -5.15
N ALA A 18 -10.82 -7.18 -4.98
CA ALA A 18 -9.65 -6.81 -5.77
C ALA A 18 -8.50 -7.81 -5.62
N CYS A 19 -8.17 -8.22 -4.39
CA CYS A 19 -7.15 -9.24 -4.12
C CYS A 19 -7.50 -10.58 -4.79
N THR A 20 -8.71 -11.10 -4.58
CA THR A 20 -9.10 -12.42 -5.10
C THR A 20 -9.15 -12.47 -6.63
N ILE A 21 -9.74 -11.46 -7.29
CA ILE A 21 -9.77 -11.39 -8.76
C ILE A 21 -8.35 -11.31 -9.33
N ASN A 22 -7.42 -10.68 -8.61
CA ASN A 22 -6.03 -10.61 -9.06
C ASN A 22 -5.18 -11.79 -8.62
N ASN A 23 -5.75 -12.78 -7.91
CA ASN A 23 -5.04 -13.92 -7.33
C ASN A 23 -3.92 -13.48 -6.37
N LEU A 24 -4.19 -12.47 -5.56
CA LEU A 24 -3.27 -11.93 -4.57
C LEU A 24 -3.78 -12.27 -3.17
N LYS A 25 -2.90 -12.73 -2.28
CA LYS A 25 -3.23 -12.83 -0.86
C LYS A 25 -3.21 -11.44 -0.22
N GLN A 26 -4.15 -11.20 0.67
CA GLN A 26 -4.29 -9.90 1.33
C GLN A 26 -3.06 -9.55 2.18
N GLU A 27 -2.51 -10.54 2.89
CA GLU A 27 -1.27 -10.41 3.68
C GLU A 27 -0.06 -10.03 2.80
N ASP A 28 0.11 -10.68 1.66
CA ASP A 28 1.21 -10.37 0.72
C ASP A 28 1.10 -8.95 0.17
N VAL A 29 -0.11 -8.48 -0.11
CA VAL A 29 -0.36 -7.10 -0.57
C VAL A 29 0.01 -6.08 0.51
N LEU A 30 -0.41 -6.31 1.76
CA LEU A 30 -0.08 -5.43 2.87
C LEU A 30 1.42 -5.46 3.19
N GLN A 31 2.05 -6.64 3.19
CA GLN A 31 3.48 -6.78 3.42
C GLN A 31 4.30 -6.11 2.30
N TYR A 32 3.87 -6.25 1.04
CA TYR A 32 4.50 -5.56 -0.08
C TYR A 32 4.44 -4.04 0.11
N PHE A 33 3.27 -3.50 0.50
CA PHE A 33 3.12 -2.08 0.77
C PHE A 33 4.11 -1.60 1.85
N ILE A 34 4.14 -2.28 3.00
CA ILE A 34 5.07 -1.98 4.11
C ILE A 34 6.53 -1.98 3.63
N ASN A 35 6.91 -2.99 2.85
CA ASN A 35 8.28 -3.15 2.35
C ASN A 35 8.69 -2.06 1.33
N ARG A 36 7.72 -1.36 0.72
CA ARG A 36 7.99 -0.31 -0.26
C ARG A 36 7.98 1.10 0.34
N VAL A 37 7.47 1.27 1.55
CA VAL A 37 7.58 2.55 2.24
C VAL A 37 9.05 2.82 2.55
N SER A 38 9.52 3.99 2.13
CA SER A 38 10.92 4.40 2.22
C SER A 38 11.03 5.82 2.79
N PHE A 39 11.84 5.97 3.82
CA PHE A 39 12.20 7.28 4.37
C PHE A 39 13.07 8.07 3.39
N TYR A 40 13.95 7.41 2.63
CA TYR A 40 14.76 8.09 1.62
C TYR A 40 13.88 8.74 0.53
N ALA A 41 12.85 8.05 0.04
CA ALA A 41 11.83 8.63 -0.84
C ALA A 41 11.13 9.84 -0.20
N PHE A 42 10.80 9.76 1.09
CA PHE A 42 10.18 10.87 1.83
C PHE A 42 11.10 12.10 1.91
N ASN A 43 12.41 11.88 2.04
CA ASN A 43 13.42 12.93 2.10
C ASN A 43 13.80 13.51 0.71
N GLY A 44 13.00 13.24 -0.33
CA GLY A 44 13.26 13.70 -1.70
C GLY A 44 14.31 12.87 -2.45
N GLY A 45 14.67 11.72 -1.91
CA GLY A 45 15.59 10.77 -2.55
C GLY A 45 15.02 10.16 -3.82
N GLU A 46 15.88 9.95 -4.82
CA GLU A 46 15.51 9.23 -6.03
C GLU A 46 15.22 7.75 -5.73
N MET A 47 14.00 7.31 -6.00
CA MET A 47 13.53 5.95 -5.72
C MET A 47 12.63 5.43 -6.85
N GLU A 48 12.44 4.11 -6.90
CA GLU A 48 11.45 3.50 -7.79
C GLU A 48 10.05 4.06 -7.55
N ALA A 49 9.23 4.15 -8.61
CA ALA A 49 7.86 4.65 -8.53
C ALA A 49 7.03 3.93 -7.47
N VAL A 50 7.21 2.61 -7.29
CA VAL A 50 6.51 1.84 -6.24
C VAL A 50 6.78 2.38 -4.84
N SER A 51 8.02 2.79 -4.56
CA SER A 51 8.40 3.30 -3.25
C SER A 51 7.92 4.74 -3.06
N LEU A 52 7.96 5.56 -4.11
CA LEU A 52 7.38 6.91 -4.10
C LEU A 52 5.88 6.86 -3.80
N TRP A 53 5.12 5.99 -4.49
CA TRP A 53 3.70 5.80 -4.24
C TRP A 53 3.43 5.27 -2.83
N ALA A 54 4.14 4.22 -2.39
CA ALA A 54 3.99 3.68 -1.04
C ALA A 54 4.23 4.75 0.04
N THR A 55 5.30 5.53 -0.08
CA THR A 55 5.59 6.61 0.86
C THR A 55 4.52 7.71 0.82
N SER A 56 4.02 8.09 -0.37
CA SER A 56 2.97 9.12 -0.49
C SER A 56 1.67 8.73 0.24
N ILE A 57 1.30 7.45 0.24
CA ILE A 57 0.11 6.94 0.93
C ILE A 57 0.17 7.20 2.44
N VAL A 58 1.37 7.11 3.04
CA VAL A 58 1.58 7.42 4.46
C VAL A 58 1.33 8.91 4.74
N ILE A 59 1.78 9.78 3.84
CA ILE A 59 1.58 11.25 3.93
C ILE A 59 0.11 11.60 3.74
N ASP A 60 -0.57 10.97 2.78
CA ASP A 60 -1.99 11.22 2.53
C ASP A 60 -2.86 10.72 3.67
N CYS A 61 -2.51 9.58 4.28
CA CYS A 61 -3.18 9.09 5.48
C CYS A 61 -3.16 10.11 6.62
N LYS A 62 -2.02 10.79 6.86
CA LYS A 62 -1.94 11.86 7.88
C LYS A 62 -2.97 12.96 7.64
N LYS A 63 -3.15 13.39 6.39
CA LYS A 63 -4.12 14.44 6.03
C LYS A 63 -5.55 13.96 6.31
N GLU A 64 -5.86 12.72 5.93
CA GLU A 64 -7.19 12.12 6.12
C GLU A 64 -7.57 12.00 7.60
N VAL A 65 -6.65 11.55 8.45
CA VAL A 65 -6.93 11.36 9.89
C VAL A 65 -6.68 12.62 10.73
N ASN A 66 -6.27 13.72 10.09
CA ASN A 66 -5.88 14.98 10.72
C ASN A 66 -4.93 14.78 11.92
N ALA A 67 -3.90 13.94 11.73
CA ALA A 67 -3.01 13.57 12.82
C ALA A 67 -2.04 14.69 13.22
N GLU A 68 -1.87 14.85 14.53
CA GLU A 68 -0.90 15.76 15.11
C GLU A 68 0.44 15.09 15.34
N VAL A 69 1.51 15.76 14.92
CA VAL A 69 2.87 15.27 15.12
C VAL A 69 3.31 15.55 16.55
N LYS A 70 3.66 14.48 17.28
CA LYS A 70 4.28 14.60 18.60
C LYS A 70 5.78 14.80 18.44
N ALA A 71 6.27 15.95 18.91
CA ALA A 71 7.70 16.23 18.88
C ALA A 71 8.47 15.20 19.72
N VAL A 72 9.53 14.64 19.15
CA VAL A 72 10.49 13.84 19.91
C VAL A 72 11.13 14.77 20.95
N THR A 73 11.18 14.36 22.21
CA THR A 73 11.80 15.15 23.29
C THR A 73 13.18 14.62 23.67
N ASP A 74 13.42 13.32 23.50
CA ASP A 74 14.69 12.67 23.81
C ASP A 74 15.84 13.24 22.97
N ARG A 75 16.89 13.73 23.65
CA ARG A 75 18.04 14.38 23.04
C ARG A 75 18.91 13.41 22.24
N LYS A 76 19.06 12.17 22.70
CA LYS A 76 19.89 11.15 22.04
C LYS A 76 19.20 10.71 20.75
N VAL A 77 17.90 10.47 20.79
CA VAL A 77 17.09 10.17 19.61
C VAL A 77 17.22 11.27 18.58
N LYS A 78 17.02 12.55 18.97
CA LYS A 78 17.19 13.69 18.05
C LYS A 78 18.55 13.70 17.38
N ARG A 79 19.63 13.51 18.15
CA ARG A 79 21.00 13.55 17.62
C ARG A 79 21.24 12.45 16.58
N ILE A 80 20.76 11.23 16.86
CA ILE A 80 20.90 10.10 15.93
C ILE A 80 20.05 10.34 14.68
N SER A 81 18.78 10.76 14.83
CA SER A 81 17.92 11.07 13.70
C SER A 81 18.52 12.17 12.80
N LEU A 82 19.05 13.25 13.38
CA LEU A 82 19.70 14.32 12.62
C LEU A 82 20.93 13.83 11.86
N LYS A 83 21.76 12.96 12.46
CA LYS A 83 22.91 12.35 11.77
C LYS A 83 22.48 11.68 10.47
N TYR A 84 21.50 10.77 10.53
CA TYR A 84 21.09 9.99 9.36
C TYR A 84 20.29 10.81 8.34
N ILE A 85 19.47 11.77 8.78
CA ILE A 85 18.78 12.69 7.87
C ILE A 85 19.80 13.50 7.05
N LEU A 86 20.87 13.99 7.68
CA LEU A 86 21.94 14.72 6.98
C LEU A 86 22.67 13.81 5.99
N MET A 87 23.07 12.60 6.41
CA MET A 87 23.75 11.63 5.52
C MET A 87 22.88 11.26 4.30
N LEU A 88 21.57 11.07 4.49
CA LEU A 88 20.65 10.77 3.39
C LEU A 88 20.43 11.97 2.47
N SER A 89 20.46 13.20 3.01
CA SER A 89 20.36 14.42 2.20
C SER A 89 21.62 14.60 1.34
N GLU A 90 22.81 14.44 1.95
CA GLU A 90 24.09 14.44 1.24
C GLU A 90 24.15 13.36 0.16
N LEU A 91 23.61 12.17 0.43
CA LEU A 91 23.50 11.10 -0.55
C LEU A 91 22.63 11.49 -1.75
N ASN A 92 21.50 12.16 -1.49
CA ASN A 92 20.62 12.64 -2.55
C ASN A 92 21.31 13.69 -3.44
N ASP A 93 22.02 14.63 -2.81
CA ASP A 93 22.71 15.73 -3.48
C ASP A 93 23.99 15.28 -4.21
N ASN A 94 24.47 14.05 -3.97
CA ASN A 94 25.69 13.53 -4.58
C ASN A 94 25.50 13.31 -6.11
N PRO A 95 26.18 14.09 -6.99
CA PRO A 95 26.00 13.96 -8.43
C PRO A 95 26.81 12.82 -9.05
N TYR A 96 27.73 12.21 -8.29
CA TYR A 96 28.65 11.19 -8.79
C TYR A 96 28.11 9.76 -8.66
N LEU A 97 27.01 9.57 -7.92
CA LEU A 97 26.36 8.28 -7.74
C LEU A 97 25.17 8.16 -8.68
N SER A 98 25.03 6.99 -9.31
CA SER A 98 23.83 6.65 -10.06
C SER A 98 22.62 6.51 -9.14
N THR A 99 21.40 6.64 -9.66
CA THR A 99 20.17 6.38 -8.90
C THR A 99 20.19 5.02 -8.22
N VAL A 100 20.66 3.97 -8.92
CA VAL A 100 20.73 2.60 -8.37
C VAL A 100 21.71 2.52 -7.19
N ASP A 101 22.84 3.20 -7.27
CA ASP A 101 23.84 3.20 -6.19
C ASP A 101 23.36 4.03 -5.00
N LYS A 102 22.70 5.17 -5.23
CA LYS A 102 22.02 5.95 -4.19
C LYS A 102 20.97 5.11 -3.46
N MET A 103 20.14 4.37 -4.20
CA MET A 103 19.15 3.47 -3.60
C MET A 103 19.79 2.42 -2.69
N LYS A 104 20.86 1.75 -3.15
CA LYS A 104 21.59 0.76 -2.35
C LYS A 104 22.20 1.36 -1.09
N GLU A 105 22.86 2.50 -1.23
CA GLU A 105 23.49 3.20 -0.11
C GLU A 105 22.44 3.67 0.90
N SER A 106 21.29 4.17 0.43
CA SER A 106 20.19 4.57 1.30
C SER A 106 19.70 3.40 2.16
N TYR A 107 19.64 2.18 1.59
CA TYR A 107 19.25 0.98 2.35
C TYR A 107 20.26 0.65 3.45
N ILE A 108 21.56 0.81 3.18
CA ILE A 108 22.62 0.60 4.17
C ILE A 108 22.47 1.63 5.31
N LEU A 109 22.30 2.91 4.96
CA LEU A 109 22.11 3.99 5.94
C LEU A 109 20.86 3.78 6.80
N MET A 110 19.75 3.34 6.21
CA MET A 110 18.52 3.04 6.96
C MET A 110 18.72 1.87 7.94
N ARG A 111 19.50 0.85 7.57
CA ARG A 111 19.86 -0.28 8.44
C ARG A 111 20.75 0.14 9.60
N GLU A 112 21.74 0.99 9.35
CA GLU A 112 22.58 1.57 10.41
C GLU A 112 21.75 2.44 11.36
N TRP A 113 20.82 3.22 10.80
CA TRP A 113 19.90 4.03 11.59
C TRP A 113 19.01 3.16 12.48
N GLU A 114 18.46 2.08 11.95
CA GLU A 114 17.69 1.11 12.71
C GLU A 114 18.50 0.55 13.89
N ILE A 115 19.75 0.13 13.66
CA ILE A 115 20.62 -0.44 14.70
C ILE A 115 20.88 0.59 15.82
N ASP A 116 21.21 1.83 15.47
CA ASP A 116 21.50 2.88 16.45
C ASP A 116 20.25 3.32 17.24
N MET A 117 19.07 3.25 16.60
CA MET A 117 17.80 3.69 17.19
C MET A 117 17.10 2.60 17.99
N SER A 118 17.18 1.34 17.60
CA SER A 118 16.43 0.23 18.21
C SER A 118 16.53 0.15 19.74
N PRO A 119 17.67 0.45 20.39
CA PRO A 119 17.76 0.46 21.85
C PRO A 119 17.03 1.63 22.53
N LEU A 120 16.60 2.64 21.77
CA LEU A 120 16.08 3.92 22.27
C LEU A 120 14.60 4.13 21.94
N VAL A 121 14.05 3.38 20.98
CA VAL A 121 12.67 3.52 20.54
C VAL A 121 11.95 2.18 20.56
N ASP A 122 10.66 2.27 20.88
CA ASP A 122 9.73 1.16 21.02
C ASP A 122 8.97 0.88 19.72
N TYR A 123 9.70 0.75 18.60
CA TYR A 123 9.05 0.44 17.33
C TYR A 123 8.51 -0.99 17.32
N PRO A 124 7.21 -1.18 17.01
CA PRO A 124 6.65 -2.51 16.87
C PRO A 124 7.27 -3.21 15.66
N GLN A 125 7.84 -4.40 15.86
CA GLN A 125 8.39 -5.21 14.77
C GLN A 125 7.30 -5.96 14.01
N HIS A 126 6.18 -6.26 14.66
CA HIS A 126 5.11 -7.05 14.09
C HIS A 126 3.74 -6.42 14.33
N PHE A 127 2.87 -6.54 13.32
CA PHE A 127 1.45 -6.25 13.42
C PHE A 127 0.66 -7.55 13.26
N LEU A 128 -0.07 -7.96 14.30
CA LEU A 128 -0.84 -9.21 14.28
C LEU A 128 -2.13 -9.03 13.47
N LEU A 129 -2.32 -9.87 12.45
CA LEU A 129 -3.57 -9.93 11.68
C LEU A 129 -4.60 -10.82 12.39
N ASP A 130 -4.14 -11.94 12.94
CA ASP A 130 -4.88 -12.88 13.77
C ASP A 130 -3.91 -13.62 14.73
N GLU A 131 -4.30 -14.79 15.25
CA GLU A 131 -3.50 -15.56 16.20
C GLU A 131 -2.25 -16.20 15.57
N GLU A 132 -2.26 -16.46 14.26
CA GLU A 132 -1.20 -17.19 13.56
C GLU A 132 -0.44 -16.32 12.55
N ARG A 133 -1.08 -15.26 12.05
CA ARG A 133 -0.56 -14.41 10.98
C ARG A 133 -0.17 -13.03 11.47
N SER A 134 0.98 -12.56 11.01
CA SER A 134 1.50 -11.24 11.32
C SER A 134 2.17 -10.61 10.10
N LEU A 135 2.19 -9.28 10.07
CA LEU A 135 2.98 -8.48 9.16
C LEU A 135 4.26 -8.03 9.88
N THR A 136 5.39 -8.07 9.19
CA THR A 136 6.64 -7.49 9.68
C THR A 136 6.70 -6.03 9.31
N LEU A 137 6.77 -5.15 10.31
CA LEU A 137 6.85 -3.71 10.12
C LEU A 137 8.31 -3.30 9.97
N THR A 138 8.65 -2.68 8.83
CA THR A 138 10.00 -2.17 8.59
C THR A 138 10.29 -0.93 9.44
N PHE A 139 11.58 -0.65 9.65
CA PHE A 139 12.02 0.57 10.32
C PHE A 139 11.52 1.83 9.60
N ASP A 140 11.67 1.91 8.28
CA ASP A 140 11.16 3.02 7.45
C ASP A 140 9.66 3.26 7.65
N PHE A 141 8.86 2.19 7.63
CA PHE A 141 7.41 2.29 7.81
C PHE A 141 7.06 2.83 9.19
N ASN A 142 7.66 2.28 10.25
CA ASN A 142 7.45 2.74 11.63
C ASN A 142 7.90 4.17 11.84
N LEU A 143 9.07 4.54 11.29
CA LEU A 143 9.64 5.87 11.38
C LEU A 143 8.71 6.89 10.74
N LEU A 144 8.23 6.63 9.52
CA LEU A 144 7.31 7.53 8.82
C LEU A 144 5.95 7.62 9.50
N CYS A 145 5.42 6.52 10.05
CA CYS A 145 4.22 6.56 10.88
C CYS A 145 4.40 7.52 12.08
N ARG A 146 5.47 7.33 12.86
CA ARG A 146 5.76 8.14 14.05
C ARG A 146 5.99 9.60 13.71
N MET A 147 6.75 9.91 12.66
CA MET A 147 7.02 11.28 12.22
C MET A 147 5.76 12.02 11.76
N ASN A 148 4.75 11.28 11.29
CA ASN A 148 3.49 11.83 10.86
C ASN A 148 2.40 11.78 11.94
N GLY A 149 2.71 11.27 13.14
CA GLY A 149 1.76 11.18 14.25
C GLY A 149 0.65 10.14 14.02
N ILE A 150 0.87 9.18 13.12
CA ILE A 150 -0.10 8.16 12.74
C ILE A 150 0.37 6.77 13.19
N GLU A 151 -0.58 5.89 13.46
CA GLU A 151 -0.32 4.49 13.80
C GLU A 151 -0.32 3.60 12.56
N ALA A 152 0.45 2.52 12.60
CA ALA A 152 0.52 1.51 11.53
C ALA A 152 -0.87 1.03 11.08
N VAL A 153 -1.78 0.79 12.04
CA VAL A 153 -3.14 0.34 11.75
C VAL A 153 -3.94 1.35 10.93
N GLN A 154 -3.75 2.66 11.17
CA GLN A 154 -4.44 3.71 10.44
C GLN A 154 -3.97 3.75 8.98
N VAL A 155 -2.66 3.63 8.76
CA VAL A 155 -2.07 3.61 7.41
C VAL A 155 -2.51 2.39 6.63
N LEU A 156 -2.46 1.20 7.24
CA LEU A 156 -2.91 -0.04 6.61
C LEU A 156 -4.41 -0.01 6.30
N GLN A 157 -5.22 0.51 7.21
CA GLN A 157 -6.66 0.67 6.99
C GLN A 157 -6.96 1.69 5.89
N TYR A 158 -6.25 2.83 5.88
CA TYR A 158 -6.36 3.85 4.83
C TYR A 158 -6.03 3.26 3.46
N PHE A 159 -4.92 2.52 3.35
CA PHE A 159 -4.54 1.86 2.11
C PHE A 159 -5.65 0.92 1.60
N MET A 160 -6.15 0.01 2.46
CA MET A 160 -7.23 -0.91 2.06
C MET A 160 -8.54 -0.21 1.70
N ASN A 161 -8.92 0.83 2.44
CA ASN A 161 -10.15 1.58 2.19
C ASN A 161 -10.15 2.25 0.82
N ASN A 162 -8.96 2.58 0.31
CA ASN A 162 -8.76 3.24 -0.96
C ASN A 162 -8.55 2.27 -2.14
N ILE A 163 -8.59 0.96 -1.92
CA ILE A 163 -8.57 -0.03 -2.99
C ILE A 163 -10.00 -0.36 -3.46
N SER A 164 -10.36 0.12 -4.65
CA SER A 164 -11.64 -0.19 -5.29
C SER A 164 -11.51 -0.22 -6.81
N MET A 165 -11.49 -1.43 -7.40
CA MET A 165 -11.49 -1.60 -8.86
C MET A 165 -12.74 -1.01 -9.52
N ALA A 166 -13.89 -1.04 -8.81
CA ALA A 166 -15.12 -0.45 -9.30
C ALA A 166 -15.03 1.07 -9.41
N SER A 167 -14.50 1.72 -8.37
CA SER A 167 -14.33 3.18 -8.36
C SER A 167 -13.31 3.63 -9.40
N GLU A 168 -12.14 2.97 -9.45
CA GLU A 168 -11.10 3.25 -10.43
C GLU A 168 -11.62 3.11 -11.88
N ARG A 169 -12.31 2.00 -12.19
CA ARG A 169 -12.87 1.77 -13.53
C ARG A 169 -13.95 2.81 -13.87
N ALA A 170 -14.85 3.11 -12.93
CA ALA A 170 -15.94 4.05 -13.16
C ALA A 170 -15.42 5.45 -13.47
N ILE A 171 -14.44 5.93 -12.72
CA ILE A 171 -13.81 7.25 -12.93
C ILE A 171 -13.11 7.28 -14.30
N ASN A 172 -12.20 6.33 -14.52
CA ASN A 172 -11.34 6.28 -15.72
C ASN A 172 -12.07 5.95 -17.02
N LEU A 173 -13.36 5.57 -16.95
CA LEU A 173 -14.16 5.26 -18.14
C LEU A 173 -14.53 6.52 -18.95
N ILE A 174 -14.77 7.65 -18.27
CA ILE A 174 -15.24 8.90 -18.90
C ILE A 174 -14.15 9.96 -18.92
N GLU A 175 -13.39 10.09 -17.85
CA GLU A 175 -12.36 11.11 -17.71
C GLU A 175 -11.09 10.47 -17.13
N PHE A 176 -9.93 10.81 -17.69
CA PHE A 176 -8.66 10.45 -17.07
C PHE A 176 -8.44 11.40 -15.89
N VAL A 177 -8.89 10.98 -14.71
CA VAL A 177 -8.62 11.69 -13.45
C VAL A 177 -7.37 11.10 -12.84
N GLU A 178 -6.58 11.94 -12.16
CA GLU A 178 -5.37 11.52 -11.45
C GLU A 178 -5.65 10.29 -10.56
N THR A 179 -4.93 9.20 -10.84
CA THR A 179 -5.16 7.91 -10.18
C THR A 179 -4.79 8.00 -8.70
N ASN A 180 -5.70 7.56 -7.83
CA ASN A 180 -5.44 7.41 -6.39
C ASN A 180 -4.14 6.62 -6.16
N SER A 181 -3.19 7.18 -5.39
CA SER A 181 -1.90 6.58 -5.03
C SER A 181 -2.01 5.12 -4.59
N CYS A 182 -3.07 4.77 -3.83
CA CYS A 182 -3.33 3.40 -3.40
C CYS A 182 -3.62 2.47 -4.57
N MET A 183 -4.48 2.89 -5.51
CA MET A 183 -4.80 2.12 -6.72
C MET A 183 -3.61 2.04 -7.68
N SER A 184 -2.84 3.12 -7.83
CA SER A 184 -1.58 3.12 -8.60
C SER A 184 -0.60 2.07 -8.08
N LEU A 185 -0.36 2.07 -6.76
CA LEU A 185 0.51 1.08 -6.13
C LEU A 185 -0.04 -0.33 -6.27
N PHE A 186 -1.34 -0.54 -6.05
CA PHE A 186 -1.99 -1.84 -6.22
C PHE A 186 -1.89 -2.33 -7.68
N GLY A 187 -2.02 -1.44 -8.66
CA GLY A 187 -1.77 -1.72 -10.07
C GLY A 187 -0.36 -2.27 -10.32
N MET A 188 0.66 -1.64 -9.74
CA MET A 188 2.05 -2.11 -9.82
C MET A 188 2.27 -3.44 -9.09
N MET A 189 1.62 -3.65 -7.94
CA MET A 189 1.64 -4.94 -7.23
C MET A 189 1.06 -6.07 -8.07
N ARG A 190 -0.02 -5.82 -8.81
CA ARG A 190 -0.61 -6.83 -9.72
C ARG A 190 0.36 -7.28 -10.80
N LEU A 191 1.27 -6.40 -11.26
CA LEU A 191 2.27 -6.75 -12.25
C LEU A 191 3.45 -7.54 -11.65
N SER A 192 3.83 -7.23 -10.41
CA SER A 192 4.97 -7.85 -9.73
C SER A 192 4.63 -9.15 -8.99
N LEU A 193 3.47 -9.20 -8.33
CA LEU A 193 2.98 -10.36 -7.56
C LEU A 193 2.01 -11.24 -8.35
N GLY A 194 1.36 -10.68 -9.38
CA GLY A 194 0.34 -11.38 -10.14
C GLY A 194 0.94 -12.39 -11.10
N ASP A 195 1.22 -13.60 -10.62
CA ASP A 195 1.69 -14.67 -11.48
C ASP A 195 0.51 -15.25 -12.29
N LYS A 196 0.38 -14.80 -13.53
CA LYS A 196 -0.62 -15.34 -14.47
C LYS A 196 -0.38 -16.83 -14.77
N LYS A 197 0.85 -17.32 -14.61
CA LYS A 197 1.25 -18.69 -14.99
C LYS A 197 0.75 -19.76 -14.02
N ASN A 198 0.41 -19.39 -12.78
CA ASN A 198 -0.01 -20.33 -11.73
C ASN A 198 -1.54 -20.38 -11.53
N ARG A 199 -2.34 -19.80 -12.44
CA ARG A 199 -3.80 -19.87 -12.35
C ARG A 199 -4.29 -21.22 -12.88
N ILE A 200 -5.07 -21.94 -12.06
CA ILE A 200 -5.79 -23.16 -12.45
C ILE A 200 -6.59 -22.88 -13.74
N PRO A 201 -6.64 -23.81 -14.72
CA PRO A 201 -7.30 -23.58 -16.01
C PRO A 201 -8.72 -22.99 -15.91
N ILE A 202 -9.54 -23.50 -14.98
CA ILE A 202 -10.90 -23.02 -14.73
C ILE A 202 -10.92 -21.51 -14.36
N HIS A 203 -9.97 -21.04 -13.56
CA HIS A 203 -9.86 -19.62 -13.26
C HIS A 203 -9.53 -18.80 -14.51
N GLN A 204 -8.68 -19.31 -15.41
CA GLN A 204 -8.34 -18.61 -16.64
C GLN A 204 -9.57 -18.43 -17.55
N GLU A 205 -10.42 -19.45 -17.65
CA GLU A 205 -11.68 -19.39 -18.39
C GLU A 205 -12.66 -18.38 -17.78
N ILE A 206 -12.85 -18.42 -16.45
CA ILE A 206 -13.67 -17.44 -15.72
C ILE A 206 -13.11 -16.03 -15.97
N HIS A 207 -11.79 -15.86 -15.92
CA HIS A 207 -11.15 -14.57 -16.17
C HIS A 207 -11.40 -14.05 -17.58
N LYS A 208 -11.32 -14.93 -18.58
CA LYS A 208 -11.61 -14.59 -19.97
C LYS A 208 -13.07 -14.17 -20.13
N TRP A 209 -14.00 -14.97 -19.60
CA TRP A 209 -15.43 -14.72 -19.71
C TRP A 209 -15.86 -13.41 -19.05
N TYR A 210 -15.40 -13.15 -17.82
CA TYR A 210 -15.67 -11.87 -17.17
C TYR A 210 -14.90 -10.72 -17.84
N GLY A 211 -13.74 -10.96 -18.44
CA GLY A 211 -13.04 -9.96 -19.25
C GLY A 211 -13.89 -9.48 -20.43
N GLU A 212 -14.50 -10.41 -21.16
CA GLU A 212 -15.40 -10.10 -22.29
C GLU A 212 -16.67 -9.37 -21.82
N LYS A 213 -17.29 -9.83 -20.73
CA LYS A 213 -18.47 -9.16 -20.14
C LYS A 213 -18.15 -7.75 -19.65
N LEU A 214 -16.94 -7.53 -19.11
CA LEU A 214 -16.52 -6.22 -18.63
C LEU A 214 -16.46 -5.21 -19.78
N LEU A 215 -15.97 -5.61 -20.95
CA LEU A 215 -15.94 -4.74 -22.14
C LEU A 215 -17.35 -4.32 -22.57
N LEU A 216 -18.29 -5.28 -22.60
CA LEU A 216 -19.70 -4.97 -22.90
C LEU A 216 -20.33 -4.05 -21.84
N LEU A 217 -19.95 -4.23 -20.57
CA LEU A 217 -20.39 -3.39 -19.47
C LEU A 217 -19.86 -1.96 -19.61
N ASP A 218 -18.58 -1.80 -19.97
CA ASP A 218 -17.95 -0.50 -20.21
C ASP A 218 -18.69 0.25 -21.31
N ASP A 219 -18.98 -0.39 -22.45
CA ASP A 219 -19.71 0.25 -23.55
C ASP A 219 -21.12 0.71 -23.16
N ARG A 220 -21.78 -0.05 -22.27
CA ARG A 220 -23.08 0.34 -21.71
C ARG A 220 -22.95 1.52 -20.74
N LEU A 221 -21.95 1.51 -19.87
CA LEU A 221 -21.80 2.49 -18.78
C LEU A 221 -21.10 3.78 -19.21
N LYS A 222 -20.45 3.84 -20.37
CA LYS A 222 -19.92 5.10 -20.94
C LYS A 222 -20.97 6.20 -21.06
N ARG A 223 -22.24 5.82 -21.23
CA ARG A 223 -23.39 6.74 -21.38
C ARG A 223 -24.07 7.08 -20.04
N GLU A 224 -23.66 6.45 -18.94
CA GLU A 224 -24.22 6.72 -17.62
C GLU A 224 -23.47 7.88 -16.97
N GLU A 225 -24.11 9.04 -16.88
CA GLU A 225 -23.48 10.24 -16.31
C GLU A 225 -23.33 10.13 -14.79
N ASN A 226 -24.22 9.41 -14.10
CA ASN A 226 -24.19 9.29 -12.66
C ASN A 226 -23.04 8.37 -12.18
N LEU A 227 -22.02 8.98 -11.55
CA LEU A 227 -20.84 8.27 -11.06
C LEU A 227 -21.17 7.20 -10.01
N ASP A 228 -21.98 7.53 -9.01
CA ASP A 228 -22.35 6.58 -7.94
C ASP A 228 -23.08 5.36 -8.49
N LYS A 229 -23.97 5.57 -9.47
CA LYS A 229 -24.66 4.49 -10.16
C LYS A 229 -23.69 3.64 -10.96
N ARG A 230 -22.72 4.23 -11.67
CA ARG A 230 -21.65 3.47 -12.35
C ARG A 230 -20.85 2.63 -11.38
N ILE A 231 -20.39 3.24 -10.27
CA ILE A 231 -19.63 2.54 -9.22
C ILE A 231 -20.44 1.37 -8.67
N ALA A 232 -21.72 1.57 -8.35
CA ALA A 232 -22.59 0.51 -7.83
C ALA A 232 -22.74 -0.66 -8.81
N VAL A 233 -22.92 -0.37 -10.11
CA VAL A 233 -23.01 -1.42 -11.15
C VAL A 233 -21.69 -2.18 -11.29
N TYR A 234 -20.55 -1.50 -11.31
CA TYR A 234 -19.25 -2.17 -11.35
C TYR A 234 -18.98 -2.99 -10.07
N ARG A 235 -19.35 -2.48 -8.89
CA ARG A 235 -19.23 -3.23 -7.63
C ARG A 235 -20.03 -4.54 -7.69
N ALA A 236 -21.28 -4.48 -8.17
CA ALA A 236 -22.11 -5.67 -8.34
C ALA A 236 -21.46 -6.67 -9.31
N PHE A 237 -20.94 -6.18 -10.44
CA PHE A 237 -20.24 -7.00 -11.42
C PHE A 237 -18.99 -7.69 -10.85
N TYR A 238 -18.10 -6.94 -10.19
CA TYR A 238 -16.89 -7.51 -9.59
C TYR A 238 -17.22 -8.47 -8.44
N LYS A 239 -18.30 -8.23 -7.69
CA LYS A 239 -18.78 -9.17 -6.66
C LYS A 239 -19.28 -10.48 -7.26
N GLU A 240 -19.96 -10.44 -8.40
CA GLU A 240 -20.36 -11.65 -9.15
C GLU A 240 -19.13 -12.45 -9.59
N TRP A 241 -18.13 -11.77 -10.17
CA TRP A 241 -16.85 -12.38 -10.58
C TRP A 241 -16.13 -13.03 -9.40
N TYR A 242 -15.99 -12.31 -8.30
CA TYR A 242 -15.43 -12.83 -7.05
C TYR A 242 -16.14 -14.11 -6.58
N ASN A 243 -17.47 -14.11 -6.55
CA ASN A 243 -18.25 -15.26 -6.14
C ASN A 243 -18.06 -16.46 -7.09
N SER A 244 -17.99 -16.21 -8.40
CA SER A 244 -17.70 -17.26 -9.39
C SER A 244 -16.32 -17.87 -9.17
N LEU A 245 -15.28 -17.08 -8.88
CA LEU A 245 -13.96 -17.61 -8.58
C LEU A 245 -13.99 -18.47 -7.31
N ARG A 246 -14.61 -18.00 -6.22
CA ARG A 246 -14.65 -18.76 -4.96
C ARG A 246 -15.42 -20.07 -5.05
N LYS A 247 -16.48 -20.14 -5.86
CA LYS A 247 -17.23 -21.39 -6.07
C LYS A 247 -16.41 -22.49 -6.75
N ASN A 248 -15.34 -22.13 -7.47
CA ASN A 248 -14.49 -23.07 -8.21
C ASN A 248 -13.13 -23.31 -7.52
N ILE A 249 -12.96 -22.85 -6.28
CA ILE A 249 -11.81 -23.14 -5.40
C ILE A 249 -12.11 -24.31 -4.45
N ASN A 250 -13.39 -24.64 -4.25
CA ASN A 250 -13.89 -25.77 -3.46
C ASN A 250 -14.42 -26.88 -4.39
#